data_AF-A0A0S1XEM0-F1
#
_entry.id   AF-A0A0S1XEM0-F1
#
_cell.length_a   1.000
_cell.length_b   1.000
_cell.length_c   1.000
_cell.angle_alpha   90.00
_cell.angle_beta   90.00
_cell.angle_gamma   90.00
#
_symmetry.space_group_name_H-M   'P 1'
#
loop_
_entity.id
_entity.type
_entity.pdbx_description
1 polymer ?
#
loop_
_entity_poly.entity_id
_entity_poly.type
_entity_poly.pdbx_seq_one_letter_code
_entity_poly.pdbx_strand_id
1 'polypeptide(L)'
;MFKSIFENSRLIGGEILELKDSKGGSIASFNSTIPTEYKTLKEIERLNGSKGKIVIKIAEIFDKNSSYPEWKTYKRKCFYLIRTHKKDENKVKVSIVEGAFFETIPEKDLISTMFQNIFNKHAKEYPIPDKVKENASQVFQYLTDHSLISFSQDIPKASIKPRLRIMAEAKNEGNPHWEKYNIPSKTLNLIIKADNESKTVRNIIEERELPIEIFTIAHQNDGEFLVFSYKVR
;
A
#
# COMPACT_ATOMS: atom_id res chain seq x y z
N MET A 1 4.25 -14.05 -6.83
CA MET A 1 3.96 -13.59 -5.46
C MET A 1 4.59 -14.52 -4.44
N PHE A 2 5.30 -13.94 -3.49
CA PHE A 2 6.16 -14.58 -2.47
C PHE A 2 7.45 -15.27 -2.94
N LYS A 3 7.50 -15.89 -4.12
CA LYS A 3 8.76 -16.50 -4.58
C LYS A 3 9.75 -15.43 -5.04
N SER A 4 10.87 -15.33 -4.36
CA SER A 4 12.00 -14.53 -4.81
C SER A 4 12.97 -15.33 -5.65
N ILE A 5 13.81 -14.62 -6.40
CA ILE A 5 14.98 -15.17 -7.06
C ILE A 5 16.21 -14.39 -6.62
N PHE A 6 17.36 -15.06 -6.63
CA PHE A 6 18.64 -14.45 -6.33
C PHE A 6 19.34 -14.15 -7.65
N GLU A 7 19.45 -12.87 -8.00
CA GLU A 7 20.02 -12.40 -9.26
C GLU A 7 20.97 -11.24 -8.98
N ASN A 8 22.14 -11.21 -9.64
CA ASN A 8 23.13 -10.14 -9.48
C ASN A 8 23.49 -9.85 -7.99
N SER A 9 23.62 -10.92 -7.20
CA SER A 9 23.91 -10.86 -5.76
C SER A 9 22.85 -10.14 -4.91
N ARG A 10 21.59 -10.13 -5.37
CA ARG A 10 20.46 -9.51 -4.67
C ARG A 10 19.21 -10.37 -4.79
N LEU A 11 18.34 -10.30 -3.78
CA LEU A 11 16.99 -10.85 -3.87
C LEU A 11 16.08 -9.90 -4.65
N ILE A 12 15.37 -10.45 -5.62
CA ILE A 12 14.33 -9.74 -6.38
C ILE A 12 13.05 -10.59 -6.45
N GLY A 13 11.95 -9.94 -6.81
CA GLY A 13 10.63 -10.56 -6.84
C GLY A 13 10.06 -10.76 -5.43
N GLY A 14 9.27 -11.82 -5.25
CA GLY A 14 8.63 -12.11 -3.96
C GLY A 14 7.57 -11.08 -3.57
N GLU A 15 6.87 -10.53 -4.57
CA GLU A 15 5.90 -9.44 -4.43
C GLU A 15 4.84 -9.76 -3.38
N ILE A 16 4.38 -8.70 -2.70
CA ILE A 16 3.34 -8.75 -1.68
C ILE A 16 2.02 -8.34 -2.31
N LEU A 17 0.94 -9.08 -2.04
CA LEU A 17 -0.40 -8.72 -2.47
C LEU A 17 -1.35 -8.55 -1.29
N GLU A 18 -1.97 -7.39 -1.22
CA GLU A 18 -2.99 -7.09 -0.22
C GLU A 18 -4.39 -7.03 -0.85
N LEU A 19 -5.35 -7.73 -0.24
CA LEU A 19 -6.75 -7.75 -0.70
C LEU A 19 -7.54 -6.59 -0.10
N LYS A 20 -8.29 -5.87 -0.95
CA LYS A 20 -9.29 -4.86 -0.59
C LYS A 20 -10.61 -5.17 -1.26
N ASP A 21 -11.61 -5.51 -0.46
CA ASP A 21 -12.88 -6.05 -0.95
C ASP A 21 -14.09 -5.27 -0.42
N SER A 22 -14.64 -4.38 -1.26
CA SER A 22 -15.68 -3.43 -0.89
C SER A 22 -17.05 -3.76 -1.47
N LYS A 23 -18.10 -3.44 -0.72
CA LYS A 23 -19.50 -3.50 -1.19
C LYS A 23 -19.87 -2.33 -2.11
N GLY A 24 -19.26 -1.16 -1.90
CA GLY A 24 -19.55 0.07 -2.65
C GLY A 24 -18.52 0.32 -3.76
N GLY A 25 -18.61 1.52 -4.35
CA GLY A 25 -17.65 2.00 -5.38
C GLY A 25 -16.32 2.49 -4.81
N SER A 26 -16.27 2.82 -3.52
CA SER A 26 -15.02 3.17 -2.81
C SER A 26 -14.26 1.93 -2.39
N ILE A 27 -12.93 2.04 -2.32
CA ILE A 27 -12.07 0.96 -1.82
C ILE A 27 -12.28 0.76 -0.30
N ALA A 28 -12.00 -0.44 0.19
CA ALA A 28 -11.94 -0.69 1.63
C ALA A 28 -10.69 -0.05 2.24
N SER A 29 -10.79 0.38 3.50
CA SER A 29 -9.68 1.02 4.23
C SER A 29 -8.45 0.11 4.41
N PHE A 30 -7.30 0.75 4.58
CA PHE A 30 -6.03 0.11 4.92
C PHE A 30 -5.86 0.07 6.44
N ASN A 31 -6.27 -1.04 7.04
CA ASN A 31 -6.43 -1.13 8.50
C ASN A 31 -5.17 -1.55 9.26
N SER A 32 -4.17 -2.07 8.56
CA SER A 32 -3.01 -2.70 9.21
C SER A 32 -1.68 -2.06 8.83
N THR A 33 -1.56 -1.60 7.58
CA THR A 33 -0.36 -0.99 7.02
C THR A 33 -0.78 0.19 6.14
N ILE A 34 0.05 1.21 6.06
CA ILE A 34 -0.13 2.29 5.07
C ILE A 34 0.11 1.67 3.68
N PRO A 35 -0.69 2.00 2.65
CA PRO A 35 -0.40 1.52 1.31
C PRO A 35 0.85 2.23 0.76
N THR A 36 1.86 1.44 0.44
CA THR A 36 3.14 1.89 -0.12
C THR A 36 3.49 1.05 -1.36
N GLU A 37 4.41 1.56 -2.20
CA GLU A 37 5.01 0.87 -3.35
C GLU A 37 5.84 -0.32 -2.90
N TYR A 38 6.59 -0.16 -1.81
CA TYR A 38 7.43 -1.23 -1.25
C TYR A 38 7.16 -1.49 0.21
N LYS A 39 7.25 -2.78 0.60
CA LYS A 39 7.26 -3.22 2.01
C LYS A 39 8.27 -4.34 2.21
N THR A 40 8.66 -4.53 3.46
CA THR A 40 9.46 -5.68 3.90
C THR A 40 8.58 -6.68 4.64
N LEU A 41 8.95 -7.96 4.62
CA LEU A 41 8.25 -8.97 5.44
C LEU A 41 8.39 -8.68 6.94
N LYS A 42 9.49 -8.07 7.37
CA LYS A 42 9.70 -7.60 8.75
C LYS A 42 8.67 -6.55 9.17
N GLU A 43 8.34 -5.59 8.30
CA GLU A 43 7.27 -4.62 8.55
C GLU A 43 5.91 -5.31 8.70
N ILE A 44 5.58 -6.22 7.77
CA ILE A 44 4.33 -6.99 7.79
C ILE A 44 4.19 -7.79 9.09
N GLU A 45 5.26 -8.47 9.52
CA GLU A 45 5.28 -9.23 10.77
C GLU A 45 5.00 -8.35 11.99
N ARG A 46 5.64 -7.17 12.05
CA ARG A 46 5.50 -6.23 13.17
C ARG A 46 4.11 -5.60 13.24
N LEU A 47 3.63 -5.08 12.11
CA LEU A 47 2.38 -4.31 12.06
C LEU A 47 1.13 -5.21 12.18
N ASN A 48 1.18 -6.42 11.64
CA ASN A 48 0.03 -7.34 11.63
C ASN A 48 0.01 -8.32 12.82
N GLY A 49 1.01 -8.27 13.71
CA GLY A 49 1.08 -9.10 14.92
C GLY A 49 1.02 -10.61 14.60
N SER A 50 0.14 -11.35 15.29
CA SER A 50 0.00 -12.80 15.11
C SER A 50 -0.35 -13.21 13.68
N LYS A 51 -1.18 -12.41 12.97
CA LYS A 51 -1.51 -12.66 11.56
C LYS A 51 -0.30 -12.47 10.66
N GLY A 52 0.53 -11.46 10.94
CA GLY A 52 1.80 -11.23 10.26
C GLY A 52 2.72 -12.44 10.37
N LYS A 53 2.89 -12.99 11.58
CA LYS A 53 3.70 -14.19 11.80
C LYS A 53 3.24 -15.40 10.98
N ILE A 54 1.93 -15.59 10.80
CA ILE A 54 1.39 -16.66 9.97
C ILE A 54 1.77 -16.45 8.50
N VAL A 55 1.62 -15.22 7.99
CA VAL A 55 2.01 -14.88 6.61
C VAL A 55 3.50 -15.16 6.38
N ILE A 56 4.35 -14.80 7.35
CA ILE A 56 5.81 -15.06 7.23
C ILE A 56 6.10 -16.55 7.18
N LYS A 57 5.50 -17.36 8.07
CA LYS A 57 5.68 -18.81 8.05
C LYS A 57 5.25 -19.44 6.73
N ILE A 58 4.15 -18.98 6.15
CA ILE A 58 3.69 -19.43 4.83
C ILE A 58 4.73 -19.05 3.78
N ALA A 59 5.18 -17.80 3.76
CA ALA A 59 6.19 -17.34 2.81
C ALA A 59 7.51 -18.12 2.95
N GLU A 60 7.93 -18.48 4.16
CA GLU A 60 9.13 -19.29 4.44
C GLU A 60 9.05 -20.69 3.80
N ILE A 61 7.84 -21.29 3.76
CA ILE A 61 7.60 -22.60 3.13
C ILE A 61 7.66 -22.51 1.60
N PHE A 62 7.12 -21.44 1.01
CA PHE A 62 7.03 -21.28 -0.45
C PHE A 62 8.29 -20.72 -1.09
N ASP A 63 9.08 -19.95 -0.36
CA ASP A 63 10.28 -19.30 -0.87
C ASP A 63 11.55 -19.98 -0.36
N LYS A 64 12.23 -20.69 -1.26
CA LYS A 64 13.51 -21.36 -0.98
C LYS A 64 14.61 -20.41 -0.48
N ASN A 65 14.48 -19.12 -0.76
CA ASN A 65 15.45 -18.11 -0.32
C ASN A 65 15.16 -17.61 1.10
N SER A 66 14.23 -18.22 1.84
CA SER A 66 13.92 -17.84 3.23
C SER A 66 15.08 -17.99 4.21
N SER A 67 16.10 -18.78 3.83
CA SER A 67 17.34 -18.94 4.59
C SER A 67 18.31 -17.74 4.49
N TYR A 68 18.15 -16.85 3.51
CA TYR A 68 19.04 -15.69 3.35
C TYR A 68 18.77 -14.64 4.44
N PRO A 69 19.79 -14.07 5.11
CA PRO A 69 19.61 -13.10 6.20
C PRO A 69 18.77 -11.88 5.81
N GLU A 70 18.95 -11.38 4.58
CA GLU A 70 18.26 -10.22 4.05
C GLU A 70 16.82 -10.52 3.62
N TRP A 71 16.41 -11.79 3.58
CA TRP A 71 15.12 -12.21 3.03
C TRP A 71 13.94 -11.49 3.70
N LYS A 72 13.97 -11.29 5.02
CA LYS A 72 12.88 -10.58 5.72
C LYS A 72 12.91 -9.06 5.53
N THR A 73 14.05 -8.49 5.15
CA THR A 73 14.30 -7.04 5.19
C THR A 73 14.47 -6.40 3.82
N TYR A 74 14.63 -7.16 2.74
CA TYR A 74 14.64 -6.56 1.41
C TYR A 74 13.25 -6.07 1.01
N LYS A 75 13.24 -4.94 0.30
CA LYS A 75 12.03 -4.28 -0.18
C LYS A 75 11.40 -5.08 -1.32
N ARG A 76 10.12 -5.39 -1.18
CA ARG A 76 9.30 -6.07 -2.19
C ARG A 76 8.26 -5.11 -2.74
N LYS A 77 8.04 -5.15 -4.05
CA LYS A 77 6.91 -4.44 -4.65
C LYS A 77 5.60 -4.94 -4.04
N CYS A 78 4.72 -4.00 -3.73
CA CYS A 78 3.40 -4.25 -3.22
C CYS A 78 2.38 -4.07 -4.33
N PHE A 79 1.45 -5.00 -4.39
CA PHE A 79 0.26 -4.93 -5.22
C PHE A 79 -0.98 -5.00 -4.34
N TYR A 80 -2.06 -4.40 -4.81
CA TYR A 80 -3.32 -4.33 -4.12
C TYR A 80 -4.41 -4.91 -5.02
N LEU A 81 -4.97 -6.06 -4.63
CA LEU A 81 -6.12 -6.65 -5.30
C LEU A 81 -7.37 -5.95 -4.80
N ILE A 82 -7.91 -5.07 -5.63
CA ILE A 82 -9.05 -4.21 -5.31
C ILE A 82 -10.27 -4.72 -6.05
N ARG A 83 -11.32 -5.03 -5.28
CA ARG A 83 -12.66 -5.32 -5.80
C ARG A 83 -13.64 -4.31 -5.23
N THR A 84 -14.34 -3.58 -6.11
CA THR A 84 -15.47 -2.72 -5.75
C THR A 84 -16.77 -3.34 -6.26
N HIS A 85 -17.90 -2.92 -5.69
CA HIS A 85 -19.23 -3.44 -6.02
C HIS A 85 -19.34 -4.97 -5.91
N LYS A 86 -18.71 -5.60 -4.91
CA LYS A 86 -18.59 -7.07 -4.83
C LYS A 86 -19.88 -7.90 -4.82
N LYS A 87 -21.03 -7.25 -4.65
CA LYS A 87 -22.37 -7.88 -4.65
C LYS A 87 -23.19 -7.57 -5.89
N ASP A 88 -22.67 -6.75 -6.80
CA ASP A 88 -23.35 -6.33 -8.03
C ASP A 88 -22.54 -6.84 -9.23
N GLU A 89 -22.96 -7.96 -9.79
CA GLU A 89 -22.31 -8.62 -10.93
C GLU A 89 -22.20 -7.72 -12.17
N ASN A 90 -23.08 -6.72 -12.29
CA ASN A 90 -23.07 -5.79 -13.42
C ASN A 90 -22.10 -4.63 -13.23
N LYS A 91 -21.73 -4.32 -11.99
CA LYS A 91 -20.85 -3.19 -11.65
C LYS A 91 -19.50 -3.61 -11.12
N VAL A 92 -19.28 -4.89 -10.86
CA VAL A 92 -18.02 -5.41 -10.31
C VAL A 92 -16.84 -4.96 -11.19
N LYS A 93 -15.81 -4.44 -10.51
CA LYS A 93 -14.51 -4.13 -11.09
C LYS A 93 -13.46 -4.77 -10.22
N VAL A 94 -12.51 -5.45 -10.84
CA VAL A 94 -11.38 -6.07 -10.15
C VAL A 94 -10.10 -5.52 -10.75
N SER A 95 -9.23 -4.96 -9.93
CA SER A 95 -7.94 -4.46 -10.36
C SER A 95 -6.84 -4.94 -9.43
N ILE A 96 -5.73 -5.41 -9.98
CA ILE A 96 -4.46 -5.55 -9.28
C ILE A 96 -3.70 -4.27 -9.55
N VAL A 97 -3.41 -3.51 -8.50
CA VAL A 97 -2.84 -2.16 -8.60
C VAL A 97 -1.48 -2.12 -7.92
N GLU A 98 -0.47 -1.64 -8.62
CA GLU A 98 0.86 -1.40 -8.04
C GLU A 98 0.79 -0.34 -6.93
N GLY A 99 1.57 -0.54 -5.86
CA GLY A 99 1.54 0.30 -4.68
C GLY A 99 1.94 1.75 -4.88
N ALA A 100 2.72 2.04 -5.93
CA ALA A 100 3.03 3.42 -6.34
C ALA A 100 1.77 4.26 -6.55
N PHE A 101 0.66 3.64 -6.97
CA PHE A 101 -0.64 4.31 -7.13
C PHE A 101 -1.13 4.99 -5.85
N PHE A 102 -0.75 4.46 -4.68
CA PHE A 102 -1.15 5.02 -3.38
C PHE A 102 -0.05 5.87 -2.73
N GLU A 103 1.23 5.55 -2.98
CA GLU A 103 2.39 6.24 -2.40
C GLU A 103 2.74 7.52 -3.14
N THR A 104 1.83 8.49 -3.13
CA THR A 104 2.02 9.81 -3.76
C THR A 104 3.05 10.69 -3.04
N ILE A 105 3.29 10.40 -1.75
CA ILE A 105 4.36 10.97 -0.93
C ILE A 105 5.00 9.85 -0.11
N PRO A 106 6.29 9.95 0.26
CA PRO A 106 6.95 8.94 1.08
C PRO A 106 6.26 8.72 2.43
N GLU A 107 6.20 7.47 2.90
CA GLU A 107 5.56 7.12 4.18
C GLU A 107 6.07 7.97 5.37
N LYS A 108 7.38 8.23 5.43
CA LYS A 108 7.99 9.06 6.48
C LYS A 108 7.44 10.49 6.53
N ASP A 109 7.14 11.06 5.36
CA ASP A 109 6.66 12.43 5.22
C ASP A 109 5.15 12.47 5.50
N LEU A 110 4.43 11.41 5.13
CA LEU A 110 3.02 11.22 5.48
C LEU A 110 2.82 11.14 7.00
N ILE A 111 3.61 10.33 7.71
CA ILE A 111 3.47 10.14 9.16
C ILE A 111 3.82 11.42 9.92
N SER A 112 4.95 12.05 9.60
CA SER A 112 5.35 13.31 10.24
C SER A 112 4.31 14.42 10.03
N THR A 113 3.80 14.57 8.80
CA THR A 113 2.73 15.52 8.48
C THR A 113 1.43 15.19 9.22
N MET A 114 1.08 13.91 9.35
CA MET A 114 -0.10 13.48 10.11
C MET A 114 -0.01 13.92 11.57
N PHE A 115 1.12 13.69 12.25
CA PHE A 115 1.33 14.15 13.63
C PHE A 115 1.30 15.67 13.75
N GLN A 116 1.93 16.39 12.82
CA GLN A 116 1.86 17.85 12.79
C GLN A 116 0.41 18.35 12.68
N ASN A 117 -0.40 17.73 11.82
CA ASN A 117 -1.80 18.10 11.65
C ASN A 117 -2.63 17.83 12.90
N ILE A 118 -2.40 16.71 13.58
CA ILE A 118 -3.04 16.39 14.87
C ILE A 118 -2.68 17.47 15.92
N PHE A 119 -1.40 17.79 16.05
CA PHE A 119 -0.94 18.82 16.97
C PHE A 119 -1.53 20.20 16.66
N ASN A 120 -1.50 20.61 15.38
CA ASN A 120 -2.07 21.89 14.94
C ASN A 120 -3.57 21.97 15.23
N LYS A 121 -4.30 20.85 15.15
CA LYS A 121 -5.73 20.80 15.52
C LYS A 121 -5.90 21.04 17.02
N HIS A 122 -5.12 20.37 17.87
CA HIS A 122 -5.15 20.60 19.33
C HIS A 122 -4.75 22.03 19.71
N ALA A 123 -3.76 22.62 19.03
CA ALA A 123 -3.29 23.98 19.29
C ALA A 123 -4.33 25.07 18.97
N LYS A 124 -5.40 24.74 18.24
CA LYS A 124 -6.55 25.64 18.01
C LYS A 124 -7.57 25.61 19.15
N GLU A 125 -7.67 24.49 19.85
CA GLU A 125 -8.63 24.28 20.94
C GLU A 125 -8.02 24.64 22.31
N TYR A 126 -6.71 24.50 22.45
CA TYR A 126 -5.99 24.75 23.69
C TYR A 126 -4.85 25.76 23.48
N PRO A 127 -4.68 26.75 24.37
CA PRO A 127 -3.60 27.73 24.26
C PRO A 127 -2.24 27.05 24.47
N ILE A 128 -1.48 26.90 23.37
CA ILE A 128 -0.11 26.36 23.38
C ILE A 128 0.87 27.51 23.12
N PRO A 129 1.92 27.68 23.94
CA PRO A 129 2.95 28.70 23.70
C PRO A 129 3.66 28.53 22.35
N ASP A 130 3.98 29.62 21.64
CA ASP A 130 4.56 29.55 20.29
C ASP A 130 5.91 28.81 20.26
N LYS A 131 6.74 28.99 21.30
CA LYS A 131 7.99 28.22 21.48
C LYS A 131 7.76 26.69 21.48
N VAL A 132 6.62 26.23 22.02
CA VAL A 132 6.27 24.80 22.00
C VAL A 132 5.82 24.36 20.60
N LYS A 133 5.09 25.22 19.87
CA LYS A 133 4.66 24.94 18.49
C LYS A 133 5.85 24.81 17.54
N GLU A 134 6.83 25.70 17.66
CA GLU A 134 8.07 25.67 16.86
C GLU A 134 8.85 24.36 17.11
N ASN A 135 9.03 23.99 18.38
CA ASN A 135 9.72 22.75 18.75
C ASN A 135 8.97 21.50 18.31
N ALA A 136 7.62 21.49 18.35
CA ALA A 136 6.83 20.32 17.96
C ALA A 136 7.11 19.90 16.51
N SER A 137 7.21 20.87 15.60
CA SER A 137 7.54 20.62 14.19
C SER A 137 8.90 19.96 14.02
N GLN A 138 9.89 20.41 14.80
CA GLN A 138 11.23 19.82 14.82
C GLN A 138 11.26 18.41 15.42
N VAL A 139 10.31 18.05 16.29
CA VAL A 139 10.22 16.71 16.86
C VAL A 139 9.52 15.75 15.90
N PHE A 140 8.39 16.14 15.31
CA PHE A 140 7.58 15.25 14.49
C PHE A 140 8.26 14.80 13.19
N GLN A 141 9.21 15.56 12.66
CA GLN A 141 10.03 15.12 11.52
C GLN A 141 10.86 13.85 11.82
N TYR A 142 11.05 13.49 13.10
CA TYR A 142 11.74 12.26 13.51
C TYR A 142 10.78 11.09 13.78
N LEU A 143 9.47 11.32 13.76
CA LEU A 143 8.45 10.27 13.87
C LEU A 143 8.10 9.73 12.48
N THR A 144 8.94 8.83 11.95
CA THR A 144 8.87 8.42 10.54
C THR A 144 8.59 6.94 10.30
N ASP A 145 8.68 6.10 11.32
CA ASP A 145 8.56 4.64 11.17
C ASP A 145 7.29 4.14 11.87
N HIS A 146 6.32 3.71 11.06
CA HIS A 146 5.05 3.17 11.53
C HIS A 146 5.24 1.96 12.46
N SER A 147 6.23 1.11 12.20
CA SER A 147 6.51 -0.08 13.01
C SER A 147 7.05 0.26 14.40
N LEU A 148 7.70 1.42 14.55
CA LEU A 148 8.26 1.89 15.82
C LEU A 148 7.25 2.69 16.67
N ILE A 149 6.15 3.16 16.09
CA ILE A 149 5.11 3.90 16.84
C ILE A 149 3.86 3.07 17.15
N SER A 150 3.67 1.93 16.47
CA SER A 150 2.47 1.08 16.59
C SER A 150 2.54 -0.03 17.64
N PHE A 151 3.54 -0.01 18.53
CA PHE A 151 3.67 -1.00 19.61
C PHE A 151 2.70 -0.73 20.76
N SER A 152 2.37 -1.78 21.53
CA SER A 152 1.60 -1.64 22.77
C SER A 152 2.46 -1.02 23.86
N GLN A 153 2.02 0.10 24.41
CA GLN A 153 2.74 0.84 25.44
C GLN A 153 2.37 0.31 26.83
N ASP A 154 3.39 -0.02 27.63
CA ASP A 154 3.20 -0.36 29.03
C ASP A 154 3.40 0.90 29.88
N ILE A 155 2.30 1.42 30.41
CA ILE A 155 2.30 2.67 31.17
C ILE A 155 2.11 2.32 32.65
N PRO A 156 3.10 2.59 33.53
CA PRO A 156 2.98 2.29 34.95
C PRO A 156 1.71 2.90 35.55
N LYS A 157 1.00 2.11 36.37
CA LYS A 157 -0.28 2.45 37.02
C LYS A 157 -1.49 2.56 36.09
N ALA A 158 -1.35 2.39 34.78
CA ALA A 158 -2.50 2.23 33.89
C ALA A 158 -2.99 0.77 33.92
N SER A 159 -4.32 0.57 34.01
CA SER A 159 -4.95 -0.76 33.86
C SER A 159 -5.11 -1.18 32.38
N ILE A 160 -4.62 -0.36 31.45
CA ILE A 160 -4.73 -0.56 30.00
C ILE A 160 -3.37 -0.34 29.34
N LYS A 161 -3.14 -1.01 28.20
CA LYS A 161 -1.95 -0.83 27.35
C LYS A 161 -2.37 -0.21 26.02
N PRO A 162 -2.32 1.13 25.87
CA PRO A 162 -2.70 1.77 24.62
C PRO A 162 -1.72 1.40 23.50
N ARG A 163 -2.21 1.44 22.27
CA ARG A 163 -1.39 1.30 21.06
C ARG A 163 -1.87 2.31 20.04
N LEU A 164 -0.95 2.86 19.26
CA LEU A 164 -1.31 3.64 18.09
C LEU A 164 -1.54 2.70 16.90
N ARG A 165 -2.53 3.00 16.07
CA ARG A 165 -2.73 2.38 14.76
C ARG A 165 -2.97 3.51 13.75
N ILE A 166 -2.33 3.43 12.60
CA ILE A 166 -2.63 4.30 11.48
C ILE A 166 -3.54 3.52 10.53
N MET A 167 -4.78 4.00 10.38
CA MET A 167 -5.69 3.53 9.34
C MET A 167 -5.67 4.55 8.20
N ALA A 168 -5.48 4.08 6.97
CA ALA A 168 -5.54 4.94 5.80
C ALA A 168 -6.79 4.66 4.97
N GLU A 169 -7.38 5.71 4.42
CA GLU A 169 -8.48 5.66 3.48
C GLU A 169 -8.03 6.34 2.19
N ALA A 170 -8.34 5.75 1.03
CA ALA A 170 -8.07 6.46 -0.21
C ALA A 170 -9.10 7.57 -0.40
N LYS A 171 -8.58 8.73 -0.80
CA LYS A 171 -9.37 9.78 -1.46
C LYS A 171 -9.84 9.30 -2.83
N ASN A 172 -10.67 10.09 -3.50
CA ASN A 172 -11.21 9.75 -4.81
C ASN A 172 -10.11 9.44 -5.83
N GLU A 173 -9.06 10.26 -5.87
CA GLU A 173 -7.94 10.07 -6.78
C GLU A 173 -7.15 8.78 -6.50
N GLY A 174 -7.07 8.37 -5.24
CA GLY A 174 -6.47 7.10 -4.83
C GLY A 174 -7.39 5.89 -5.02
N ASN A 175 -8.59 6.04 -5.59
CA ASN A 175 -9.47 4.93 -5.94
C ASN A 175 -9.25 4.56 -7.42
N PRO A 176 -8.67 3.40 -7.75
CA PRO A 176 -8.46 2.99 -9.15
C PRO A 176 -9.78 2.83 -9.93
N HIS A 177 -10.90 2.61 -9.24
CA HIS A 177 -12.22 2.47 -9.84
C HIS A 177 -13.01 3.78 -9.85
N TRP A 178 -12.36 4.91 -9.56
CA TRP A 178 -12.95 6.22 -9.68
C TRP A 178 -13.43 6.46 -11.12
N GLU A 179 -14.63 7.04 -11.25
CA GLU A 179 -15.28 7.25 -12.54
C GLU A 179 -14.41 8.03 -13.53
N LYS A 180 -13.59 8.98 -13.06
CA LYS A 180 -12.67 9.77 -13.90
C LYS A 180 -11.61 8.93 -14.63
N TYR A 181 -11.25 7.75 -14.10
CA TYR A 181 -10.30 6.84 -14.73
C TYR A 181 -10.96 5.93 -15.78
N ASN A 182 -12.28 5.96 -15.92
CA ASN A 182 -13.04 5.27 -16.97
C ASN A 182 -12.78 3.76 -17.10
N ILE A 183 -12.33 3.09 -16.04
CA ILE A 183 -12.18 1.62 -16.06
C ILE A 183 -13.56 0.96 -16.23
N PRO A 184 -13.79 0.16 -17.28
CA PRO A 184 -15.09 -0.45 -17.53
C PRO A 184 -15.50 -1.45 -16.44
N SER A 185 -16.80 -1.65 -16.25
CA SER A 185 -17.32 -2.75 -15.43
C SER A 185 -17.07 -4.11 -16.07
N LYS A 186 -17.10 -5.19 -15.27
CA LYS A 186 -16.83 -6.58 -15.71
C LYS A 186 -15.43 -6.75 -16.31
N THR A 187 -14.44 -6.09 -15.72
CA THR A 187 -13.04 -6.19 -16.13
C THR A 187 -12.16 -6.71 -15.00
N LEU A 188 -11.11 -7.42 -15.39
CA LEU A 188 -9.94 -7.69 -14.57
C LEU A 188 -8.80 -6.84 -15.12
N ASN A 189 -8.25 -5.97 -14.28
CA ASN A 189 -7.24 -5.01 -14.70
C ASN A 189 -5.93 -5.25 -13.96
N LEU A 190 -4.81 -5.07 -14.64
CA LEU A 190 -3.52 -4.79 -14.03
C LEU A 190 -3.21 -3.31 -14.23
N ILE A 191 -2.98 -2.57 -13.15
CA ILE A 191 -2.66 -1.14 -13.16
C ILE A 191 -1.27 -0.95 -12.58
N ILE A 192 -0.33 -0.49 -13.39
CA ILE A 192 1.08 -0.28 -13.02
C ILE A 192 1.58 1.06 -13.54
N LYS A 193 2.57 1.63 -12.87
CA LYS A 193 3.14 2.94 -13.24
C LYS A 193 3.66 2.90 -14.67
N ALA A 194 3.48 3.98 -15.44
CA ALA A 194 3.92 4.06 -16.84
C ALA A 194 5.45 4.25 -16.93
N ASP A 195 6.20 3.20 -16.63
CA ASP A 195 7.65 3.17 -16.61
C ASP A 195 8.22 2.02 -17.49
N ASN A 196 9.50 1.68 -17.30
CA ASN A 196 10.15 0.61 -18.06
C ASN A 196 9.58 -0.79 -17.76
N GLU A 197 9.05 -1.04 -16.57
CA GLU A 197 8.40 -2.32 -16.26
C GLU A 197 7.10 -2.44 -17.05
N SER A 198 6.32 -1.36 -17.12
CA SER A 198 5.08 -1.36 -17.91
C SER A 198 5.31 -1.56 -19.41
N LYS A 199 6.44 -1.07 -19.94
CA LYS A 199 6.86 -1.37 -21.33
C LYS A 199 7.15 -2.86 -21.52
N THR A 200 7.83 -3.48 -20.56
CA THR A 200 8.10 -4.92 -20.59
C THR A 200 6.79 -5.72 -20.61
N VAL A 201 5.84 -5.36 -19.76
CA VAL A 201 4.52 -6.01 -19.72
C VAL A 201 3.76 -5.82 -21.03
N ARG A 202 3.77 -4.62 -21.60
CA ARG A 202 3.17 -4.32 -22.91
C ARG A 202 3.76 -5.21 -24.00
N ASN A 203 5.08 -5.31 -24.10
CA ASN A 203 5.74 -6.15 -25.10
C ASN A 203 5.31 -7.62 -24.96
N ILE A 204 5.24 -8.16 -23.73
CA ILE A 204 4.78 -9.53 -23.50
C ILE A 204 3.33 -9.75 -24.00
N ILE A 205 2.47 -8.75 -23.82
CA ILE A 205 1.06 -8.82 -24.24
C ILE A 205 0.95 -8.76 -25.76
N GLU A 206 1.69 -7.86 -26.39
CA GLU A 206 1.71 -7.66 -27.85
C GLU A 206 2.33 -8.88 -28.55
N GLU A 207 3.46 -9.39 -28.08
CA GLU A 207 4.14 -10.59 -28.63
C GLU A 207 3.29 -11.86 -28.53
N ARG A 208 2.45 -11.96 -27.50
CA ARG A 208 1.59 -13.13 -27.26
C ARG A 208 0.18 -12.96 -27.82
N GLU A 209 -0.11 -11.84 -28.48
CA GLU A 209 -1.43 -11.51 -29.03
C GLU A 209 -2.56 -11.69 -28.01
N LEU A 210 -2.31 -11.34 -26.73
CA LEU A 210 -3.31 -11.50 -25.69
C LEU A 210 -4.47 -10.51 -25.91
N PRO A 211 -5.74 -10.93 -25.73
CA PRO A 211 -6.91 -10.08 -25.93
C PRO A 211 -7.10 -9.12 -24.74
N ILE A 212 -6.11 -8.26 -24.52
CA ILE A 212 -6.02 -7.30 -23.42
C ILE A 212 -6.02 -5.90 -24.02
N GLU A 213 -6.99 -5.09 -23.62
CA GLU A 213 -7.03 -3.68 -23.97
C GLU A 213 -6.02 -2.91 -23.13
N ILE A 214 -5.25 -2.02 -23.75
CA ILE A 214 -4.23 -1.23 -23.06
C ILE A 214 -4.55 0.25 -23.20
N PHE A 215 -4.70 0.94 -22.07
CA PHE A 215 -4.92 2.39 -22.03
C PHE A 215 -4.20 3.02 -20.84
N THR A 216 -4.12 4.35 -20.83
CA THR A 216 -3.43 5.11 -19.78
C THR A 216 -4.45 5.81 -18.88
N ILE A 217 -4.16 5.87 -17.59
CA ILE A 217 -4.85 6.74 -16.63
C ILE A 217 -3.85 7.77 -16.10
N ALA A 218 -4.27 9.03 -16.05
CA ALA A 218 -3.50 10.12 -15.46
C ALA A 218 -3.95 10.30 -14.00
N HIS A 219 -3.14 9.80 -13.06
CA HIS A 219 -3.48 9.89 -11.65
C HIS A 219 -3.21 11.31 -11.14
N GLN A 220 -4.11 11.84 -10.30
CA GLN A 220 -4.13 13.28 -10.02
C GLN A 220 -2.88 13.78 -9.29
N ASN A 221 -2.31 12.93 -8.42
CA ASN A 221 -1.19 13.28 -7.56
C ASN A 221 0.08 12.47 -7.85
N ASP A 222 0.06 11.58 -8.85
CA ASP A 222 1.21 10.77 -9.29
C ASP A 222 0.98 10.45 -10.76
N GLY A 223 2.00 10.53 -11.61
CA GLY A 223 1.87 10.74 -13.07
C GLY A 223 0.96 9.78 -13.84
N GLU A 224 1.53 9.04 -14.79
CA GLU A 224 0.76 8.15 -15.65
C GLU A 224 0.86 6.70 -15.19
N PHE A 225 -0.23 5.97 -15.33
CA PHE A 225 -0.30 4.52 -15.09
C PHE A 225 -0.89 3.85 -16.32
N LEU A 226 -0.31 2.71 -16.71
CA LEU A 226 -0.88 1.84 -17.74
C LEU A 226 -1.86 0.86 -17.12
N VAL A 227 -3.01 0.73 -17.79
CA VAL A 227 -4.06 -0.24 -17.47
C VAL A 227 -4.06 -1.29 -18.56
N PHE A 228 -3.87 -2.54 -18.14
CA PHE A 228 -4.00 -3.73 -18.96
C PHE A 228 -5.32 -4.40 -18.57
N SER A 229 -6.35 -4.21 -19.39
CA SER A 229 -7.73 -4.59 -19.09
C SER A 229 -8.16 -5.82 -19.87
N TYR A 230 -8.61 -6.83 -19.13
CA TYR A 230 -9.23 -8.02 -19.69
C TYR A 230 -10.73 -8.01 -19.36
N LYS A 231 -11.57 -8.15 -20.39
CA LYS A 231 -13.02 -8.23 -20.23
C LYS A 231 -13.43 -9.63 -19.75
N VAL A 232 -14.04 -9.70 -18.57
CA VAL A 232 -14.57 -10.94 -18.00
C VAL A 232 -15.94 -11.20 -18.63
N ARG A 233 -16.16 -12.44 -19.11
CA ARG A 233 -17.43 -12.87 -19.69
C ARG A 233 -18.53 -12.98 -18.63
#